data_AF-A0A7Y6X4F6-F1
#
_entry.id   AF-A0A7Y6X4F6-F1
#
_cell.length_a   1.000
_cell.length_b   1.000
_cell.length_c   1.000
_cell.angle_alpha   90.00
_cell.angle_beta   90.00
_cell.angle_gamma   90.00
#
_symmetry.space_group_name_H-M   'P 1'
#
loop_
_entity.id
_entity.type
_entity.pdbx_description
1 polymer ?
#
loop_
_entity_poly.entity_id
_entity_poly.type
_entity_poly.pdbx_seq_one_letter_code
_entity_poly.pdbx_strand_id
1 'polypeptide(L)'
;MRSASLALRGFVVVLCPLLAAVGCREEKAAEPLQSLKPEPLPSLSTGASQAPEDGGPPVPRDAPGSVPVYGEALPSNALRLSLAGEQVRLGSEAFEPARPESLALLAERVKGREVLLVPDADTFLAQVSELLAMLRDSAKAVWLAHPDAPVAYPLVLRDEDGFRAWLAEVAPGKLRIIQRADGFELSTSVGKLPGPDANGPSVPVREGRQDLAMLRHGLRLLEGRFKQSEDICLVPSFGTEVSQAARALGAVYTAPGEPLFDTLCLVFPTPPHVRDAG
;
A
#
# COMPACT_ATOMS: atom_id res chain seq x y z
N MET A 1 -50.91 -0.29 -69.53
CA MET A 1 -52.13 0.10 -68.79
C MET A 1 -51.74 0.99 -67.62
N ARG A 2 -52.11 2.29 -67.71
CA ARG A 2 -52.60 3.22 -66.67
C ARG A 2 -51.98 3.14 -65.25
N SER A 3 -51.59 4.19 -64.54
CA SER A 3 -51.66 5.67 -64.67
C SER A 3 -50.77 6.19 -63.51
N ALA A 4 -49.79 7.07 -63.71
CA ALA A 4 -49.90 8.53 -63.83
C ALA A 4 -50.41 9.25 -62.56
N SER A 5 -49.57 10.09 -61.95
CA SER A 5 -49.79 11.55 -61.76
C SER A 5 -48.80 12.13 -60.75
N LEU A 6 -47.82 12.93 -61.19
CA LEU A 6 -47.82 14.42 -61.31
C LEU A 6 -47.31 15.08 -60.00
N ALA A 7 -46.15 15.75 -60.01
CA ALA A 7 -45.92 17.14 -60.44
C ALA A 7 -46.40 18.15 -59.36
N LEU A 8 -45.85 19.33 -59.11
CA LEU A 8 -44.67 20.12 -59.50
C LEU A 8 -44.92 21.50 -58.82
N ARG A 9 -43.87 22.26 -58.50
CA ARG A 9 -43.85 23.72 -58.16
C ARG A 9 -44.40 24.05 -56.76
N GLY A 10 -43.75 24.85 -55.91
CA GLY A 10 -42.85 25.98 -56.16
C GLY A 10 -43.58 27.25 -55.75
N PHE A 11 -43.19 27.89 -54.63
CA PHE A 11 -43.49 29.30 -54.35
C PHE A 11 -42.55 29.85 -53.27
N VAL A 12 -41.83 30.91 -53.63
CA VAL A 12 -41.00 31.76 -52.78
C VAL A 12 -41.82 33.01 -52.46
N VAL A 13 -42.04 33.36 -51.18
CA VAL A 13 -42.44 34.71 -50.72
C VAL A 13 -42.00 34.89 -49.25
N VAL A 14 -40.93 35.67 -48.99
CA VAL A 14 -40.88 37.04 -48.38
C VAL A 14 -40.85 37.11 -46.84
N LEU A 15 -39.67 37.53 -46.34
CA LEU A 15 -39.32 38.51 -45.30
C LEU A 15 -40.18 38.79 -44.04
N CYS A 16 -39.43 38.87 -42.92
CA CYS A 16 -39.51 39.82 -41.77
C CYS A 16 -40.55 39.58 -40.64
N PRO A 17 -40.33 40.16 -39.43
CA PRO A 17 -39.22 39.96 -38.48
C PRO A 17 -39.77 39.68 -37.06
N LEU A 18 -38.99 39.19 -36.09
CA LEU A 18 -39.30 39.36 -34.66
C LEU A 18 -38.05 39.09 -33.81
N LEU A 19 -37.27 40.16 -33.66
CA LEU A 19 -36.47 40.42 -32.46
C LEU A 19 -37.41 40.66 -31.28
N ALA A 20 -36.91 40.37 -30.07
CA ALA A 20 -37.47 40.65 -28.75
C ALA A 20 -38.23 39.50 -28.05
N ALA A 21 -37.48 38.62 -27.41
CA ALA A 21 -37.78 38.22 -26.04
C ALA A 21 -36.45 38.04 -25.29
N VAL A 22 -36.03 39.13 -24.64
CA VAL A 22 -34.98 39.15 -23.61
C VAL A 22 -35.46 38.27 -22.47
N GLY A 23 -34.98 37.03 -22.42
CA GLY A 23 -35.03 36.21 -21.22
C GLY A 23 -33.78 36.49 -20.40
N CYS A 24 -33.89 37.33 -19.37
CA CYS A 24 -32.92 37.37 -18.29
C CYS A 24 -32.88 35.99 -17.65
N ARG A 25 -31.98 35.12 -18.12
CA ARG A 25 -31.61 33.92 -17.40
C ARG A 25 -30.70 34.39 -16.30
N GLU A 26 -31.25 34.49 -15.10
CA GLU A 26 -30.51 34.66 -13.87
C GLU A 26 -29.44 33.56 -13.82
N GLU A 27 -28.20 33.95 -14.08
CA GLU A 27 -27.05 33.07 -14.02
C GLU A 27 -26.86 32.75 -12.54
N LYS A 28 -27.49 31.65 -12.09
CA LYS A 28 -27.35 31.15 -10.73
C LYS A 28 -25.86 30.88 -10.56
N ALA A 29 -25.17 31.78 -9.85
CA ALA A 29 -23.77 31.64 -9.52
C ALA A 29 -23.57 30.23 -8.96
N ALA A 30 -22.69 29.46 -9.59
CA ALA A 30 -22.30 28.16 -9.08
C ALA A 30 -21.86 28.36 -7.64
N GLU A 31 -22.44 27.57 -6.71
CA GLU A 31 -22.01 27.56 -5.33
C GLU A 31 -20.48 27.36 -5.30
N PRO A 32 -19.74 28.16 -4.52
CA PRO A 32 -18.30 28.07 -4.51
C PRO A 32 -17.90 26.64 -4.11
N LEU A 33 -16.94 26.07 -4.86
CA LEU A 33 -16.40 24.70 -4.76
C LEU A 33 -15.77 24.35 -3.38
N GLN A 34 -16.03 25.13 -2.32
CA GLN A 34 -15.58 24.89 -0.96
C GLN A 34 -16.13 23.57 -0.38
N SER A 35 -17.19 22.99 -0.97
CA SER A 35 -17.79 21.72 -0.54
C SER A 35 -17.10 20.46 -1.10
N LEU A 36 -16.00 20.57 -1.85
CA LEU A 36 -15.30 19.40 -2.42
C LEU A 36 -14.11 18.91 -1.60
N LYS A 37 -13.78 19.56 -0.47
CA LYS A 37 -12.70 19.05 0.38
C LYS A 37 -13.21 17.78 1.08
N PRO A 38 -12.55 16.61 0.89
CA PRO A 38 -12.90 15.41 1.61
C PRO A 38 -12.90 15.69 3.12
N GLU A 39 -13.78 15.04 3.86
CA GLU A 39 -13.80 15.11 5.33
C GLU A 39 -12.38 14.88 5.88
N PRO A 40 -11.90 15.59 6.91
CA PRO A 40 -10.57 15.35 7.46
C PRO A 40 -10.40 13.90 7.92
N LEU A 41 -9.20 13.32 7.72
CA LEU A 41 -8.89 11.97 8.21
C LEU A 41 -9.02 11.90 9.75
N PRO A 42 -9.43 10.76 10.32
CA PRO A 42 -9.43 10.58 11.76
C PRO A 42 -8.01 10.79 12.31
N SER A 43 -7.87 11.36 13.49
CA SER A 43 -6.55 11.57 14.09
C SER A 43 -6.18 10.38 14.98
N LEU A 44 -4.92 9.98 14.92
CA LEU A 44 -4.26 9.18 15.94
C LEU A 44 -3.96 10.05 17.17
N SER A 45 -5.00 10.63 17.76
CA SER A 45 -4.86 11.38 19.00
C SER A 45 -4.65 10.41 20.14
N THR A 46 -3.41 10.29 20.62
CA THR A 46 -3.15 9.74 21.94
C THR A 46 -3.73 10.74 22.93
N GLY A 47 -4.82 10.38 23.61
CA GLY A 47 -5.59 11.27 24.49
C GLY A 47 -4.72 12.23 25.32
N ALA A 48 -4.67 13.47 24.86
CA ALA A 48 -4.16 14.65 25.57
C ALA A 48 -5.00 15.87 25.15
N SER A 49 -6.30 15.69 25.01
CA SER A 49 -7.31 16.76 24.92
C SER A 49 -8.70 16.15 25.09
N GLN A 50 -8.90 15.53 26.25
CA GLN A 50 -10.18 15.36 26.92
C GLN A 50 -9.84 14.74 28.28
N ALA A 51 -9.68 15.61 29.29
CA ALA A 51 -9.96 15.15 30.64
C ALA A 51 -11.43 14.71 30.63
N PRO A 52 -11.76 13.43 30.91
CA PRO A 52 -13.13 13.06 31.15
C PRO A 52 -13.49 13.63 32.51
N GLU A 53 -14.54 14.45 32.57
CA GLU A 53 -15.22 14.81 33.81
C GLU A 53 -16.02 13.63 34.40
N ASP A 54 -15.60 12.38 34.16
CA ASP A 54 -16.17 11.21 34.80
C ASP A 54 -15.11 10.10 34.92
N GLY A 55 -14.88 9.67 36.16
CA GLY A 55 -13.84 8.73 36.59
C GLY A 55 -14.03 7.29 36.11
N GLY A 56 -14.03 7.07 34.80
CA GLY A 56 -13.83 5.74 34.22
C GLY A 56 -12.36 5.30 34.35
N PRO A 57 -12.08 4.01 34.63
CA PRO A 57 -10.71 3.55 34.76
C PRO A 57 -9.96 3.74 33.43
N PRO A 58 -8.73 4.28 33.46
CA PRO A 58 -7.93 4.42 32.25
C PRO A 58 -7.68 3.05 31.63
N VAL A 59 -7.94 2.91 30.33
CA VAL A 59 -7.55 1.73 29.55
C VAL A 59 -6.02 1.57 29.72
N PRO A 60 -5.52 0.41 30.19
CA PRO A 60 -4.10 0.22 30.38
C PRO A 60 -3.35 0.47 29.07
N ARG A 61 -2.38 1.39 29.10
CA ARG A 61 -1.41 1.54 28.01
C ARG A 61 -0.52 0.29 28.08
N ASP A 62 -0.76 -0.68 27.20
CA ASP A 62 0.06 -1.88 27.14
C ASP A 62 1.54 -1.49 27.06
N ALA A 63 2.32 -2.04 28.00
CA ALA A 63 3.76 -1.88 28.03
C ALA A 63 4.33 -2.36 26.68
N PRO A 64 5.39 -1.72 26.14
CA PRO A 64 5.97 -2.01 24.83
C PRO A 64 6.65 -3.39 24.67
N GLY A 65 6.20 -4.43 25.39
CA GLY A 65 6.78 -5.77 25.40
C GLY A 65 5.81 -6.94 25.17
N SER A 66 4.50 -6.73 25.03
CA SER A 66 3.52 -7.83 24.93
C SER A 66 2.50 -7.69 23.80
N VAL A 67 2.81 -6.92 22.75
CA VAL A 67 1.92 -6.82 21.60
C VAL A 67 1.91 -8.18 20.88
N PRO A 68 0.75 -8.85 20.76
CA PRO A 68 0.70 -10.13 20.08
C PRO A 68 1.11 -9.98 18.61
N VAL A 69 1.95 -10.92 18.16
CA VAL A 69 2.32 -11.06 16.75
C VAL A 69 1.24 -11.90 16.07
N TYR A 70 0.67 -11.34 15.01
CA TYR A 70 -0.33 -11.99 14.18
C TYR A 70 0.16 -12.08 12.74
N GLY A 71 -0.45 -13.00 11.99
CA GLY A 71 -0.16 -13.30 10.60
C GLY A 71 -0.82 -14.61 10.21
N GLU A 72 -0.54 -15.08 9.00
CA GLU A 72 -0.94 -16.41 8.55
C GLU A 72 -0.03 -17.49 9.13
N ALA A 73 -0.52 -18.72 9.20
CA ALA A 73 0.35 -19.86 9.44
C ALA A 73 1.40 -19.97 8.31
N LEU A 74 2.59 -20.46 8.64
CA LEU A 74 3.64 -20.67 7.64
C LEU A 74 3.15 -21.59 6.51
N PRO A 75 3.36 -21.22 5.23
CA PRO A 75 2.95 -22.06 4.11
C PRO A 75 3.80 -23.35 4.09
N SER A 76 3.16 -24.50 4.32
CA SER A 76 3.83 -25.79 4.52
C SER A 76 4.59 -26.31 3.29
N ASN A 77 4.16 -25.93 2.09
CA ASN A 77 4.73 -26.40 0.82
C ASN A 77 5.61 -25.35 0.11
N ALA A 78 5.83 -24.19 0.72
CA ALA A 78 6.64 -23.13 0.13
C ALA A 78 8.14 -23.46 0.20
N LEU A 79 8.88 -23.07 -0.85
CA LEU A 79 10.33 -23.12 -0.86
C LEU A 79 10.87 -22.08 0.11
N ARG A 80 11.61 -22.51 1.13
CA ARG A 80 12.18 -21.63 2.14
C ARG A 80 13.51 -21.05 1.66
N LEU A 81 13.55 -19.75 1.44
CA LEU A 81 14.76 -18.99 1.12
C LEU A 81 15.22 -18.24 2.37
N SER A 82 16.34 -18.68 2.94
CA SER A 82 16.95 -18.00 4.07
C SER A 82 17.86 -16.89 3.58
N LEU A 83 17.66 -15.67 4.08
CA LEU A 83 18.44 -14.50 3.74
C LEU A 83 19.53 -14.31 4.80
N ALA A 84 20.77 -14.11 4.35
CA ALA A 84 21.90 -13.80 5.22
C ALA A 84 22.84 -12.81 4.54
N GLY A 85 22.64 -11.51 4.81
CA GLY A 85 23.29 -10.43 4.09
C GLY A 85 23.00 -10.51 2.59
N GLU A 86 24.05 -10.69 1.79
CA GLU A 86 23.96 -10.80 0.32
C GLU A 86 23.81 -12.25 -0.17
N GLN A 87 23.77 -13.23 0.74
CA GLN A 87 23.59 -14.63 0.38
C GLN A 87 22.15 -15.09 0.60
N VAL A 88 21.68 -15.94 -0.31
CA VAL A 88 20.37 -16.59 -0.23
C VAL A 88 20.57 -18.10 -0.22
N ARG A 89 19.95 -18.79 0.73
CA ARG A 89 20.03 -20.25 0.84
C ARG A 89 18.69 -20.92 0.57
N LEU A 90 18.70 -21.90 -0.33
CA LEU A 90 17.60 -22.83 -0.56
C LEU A 90 18.03 -24.22 -0.10
N GLY A 91 17.60 -24.62 1.10
CA GLY A 91 18.10 -25.84 1.74
C GLY A 91 19.61 -25.76 2.00
N SER A 92 20.40 -26.59 1.34
CA SER A 92 21.87 -26.60 1.46
C SER A 92 22.58 -25.72 0.41
N GLU A 93 21.91 -25.39 -0.68
CA GLU A 93 22.45 -24.61 -1.79
C GLU A 93 22.47 -23.11 -1.43
N ALA A 94 23.53 -22.42 -1.83
CA ALA A 94 23.71 -20.98 -1.64
C ALA A 94 23.77 -20.27 -2.99
N PHE A 95 23.16 -19.09 -3.06
CA PHE A 95 23.06 -18.24 -4.22
C PHE A 95 23.48 -16.81 -3.84
N GLU A 96 24.07 -16.10 -4.78
CA GLU A 96 24.43 -14.69 -4.67
C GLU A 96 23.56 -13.89 -5.66
N PRO A 97 22.46 -13.25 -5.23
CA PRO A 97 21.54 -12.54 -6.13
C PRO A 97 22.19 -11.43 -6.95
N ALA A 98 23.29 -10.84 -6.47
CA ALA A 98 24.06 -9.83 -7.20
C ALA A 98 24.76 -10.41 -8.46
N ARG A 99 24.88 -11.73 -8.58
CA ARG A 99 25.44 -12.40 -9.77
C ARG A 99 24.33 -12.88 -10.70
N PRO A 100 24.24 -12.37 -11.95
CA PRO A 100 23.16 -12.72 -12.87
C PRO A 100 23.02 -14.23 -13.12
N GLU A 101 24.13 -14.96 -13.24
CA GLU A 101 24.12 -16.42 -13.44
C GLU A 101 23.55 -17.16 -12.23
N SER A 102 23.89 -16.73 -11.02
CA SER A 102 23.36 -17.30 -9.79
C SER A 102 21.87 -16.98 -9.63
N LEU A 103 21.46 -15.76 -9.96
CA LEU A 103 20.08 -15.32 -9.90
C LEU A 103 19.21 -16.07 -10.91
N ALA A 104 19.71 -16.29 -12.13
CA ALA A 104 19.02 -17.06 -13.17
C ALA A 104 18.83 -18.54 -12.78
N LEU A 105 19.85 -19.15 -12.16
CA LEU A 105 19.72 -20.51 -11.62
C LEU A 105 18.66 -20.58 -10.52
N LEU A 106 18.65 -19.60 -9.60
CA LEU A 106 17.63 -19.52 -8.55
C LEU A 106 16.23 -19.32 -9.14
N ALA A 107 16.08 -18.47 -10.16
CA ALA A 107 14.82 -18.23 -10.85
C ALA A 107 14.18 -19.51 -11.39
N GLU A 108 14.97 -20.38 -12.02
CA GLU A 108 14.48 -21.67 -12.51
C GLU A 108 14.06 -22.61 -11.38
N ARG A 109 14.69 -22.53 -10.18
CA ARG A 109 14.27 -23.33 -9.02
C ARG A 109 12.94 -22.89 -8.43
N VAL A 110 12.66 -21.58 -8.43
CA VAL A 110 11.46 -20.99 -7.81
C VAL A 110 10.30 -20.81 -8.79
N LYS A 111 10.53 -21.02 -10.08
CA LYS A 111 9.56 -20.81 -11.16
C LYS A 111 8.23 -21.53 -10.90
N GLY A 112 7.15 -20.75 -10.80
CA GLY A 112 5.80 -21.29 -10.54
C GLY A 112 5.63 -21.93 -9.16
N ARG A 113 6.56 -21.70 -8.22
CA ARG A 113 6.52 -22.20 -6.84
C ARG A 113 6.17 -21.08 -5.87
N GLU A 114 5.59 -21.45 -4.74
CA GLU A 114 5.43 -20.55 -3.61
C GLU A 114 6.75 -20.46 -2.86
N VAL A 115 7.13 -19.25 -2.47
CA VAL A 115 8.42 -18.97 -1.84
C VAL A 115 8.18 -18.30 -0.49
N LEU A 116 8.85 -18.78 0.55
CA LEU A 116 8.89 -18.16 1.88
C LEU A 116 10.28 -17.56 2.11
N LEU A 117 10.35 -16.23 2.10
CA LEU A 117 11.52 -15.47 2.51
C LEU A 117 11.66 -15.51 4.03
N VAL A 118 12.84 -15.85 4.51
CA VAL A 118 13.16 -15.92 5.93
C VAL A 118 14.31 -14.96 6.21
N PRO A 119 14.01 -13.76 6.76
CA PRO A 119 15.03 -12.76 7.01
C PRO A 119 15.90 -13.15 8.20
N ASP A 120 17.19 -12.84 8.13
CA ASP A 120 18.02 -12.67 9.33
C ASP A 120 17.94 -11.22 9.83
N ALA A 121 18.73 -10.90 10.86
CA ALA A 121 18.75 -9.55 11.43
C ALA A 121 19.43 -8.52 10.50
N ASP A 122 20.42 -8.93 9.71
CA ASP A 122 21.38 -8.01 9.07
C ASP A 122 21.23 -7.92 7.54
N THR A 123 20.15 -8.47 6.97
CA THR A 123 19.82 -8.32 5.54
C THR A 123 18.97 -7.07 5.30
N PHE A 124 19.48 -6.15 4.47
CA PHE A 124 18.79 -4.93 4.06
C PHE A 124 17.99 -5.13 2.77
N LEU A 125 16.85 -4.42 2.63
CA LEU A 125 16.01 -4.49 1.43
C LEU A 125 16.78 -4.16 0.15
N ALA A 126 17.70 -3.20 0.21
CA ALA A 126 18.55 -2.83 -0.92
C ALA A 126 19.47 -3.97 -1.38
N GLN A 127 19.94 -4.83 -0.48
CA GLN A 127 20.81 -5.96 -0.82
C GLN A 127 20.03 -7.08 -1.53
N VAL A 128 18.73 -7.17 -1.30
CA VAL A 128 17.86 -8.20 -1.87
C VAL A 128 16.94 -7.67 -2.96
N SER A 129 17.14 -6.45 -3.48
CA SER A 129 16.28 -5.87 -4.52
C SER A 129 16.22 -6.73 -5.78
N GLU A 130 17.37 -7.23 -6.25
CA GLU A 130 17.47 -8.13 -7.41
C GLU A 130 16.72 -9.45 -7.16
N LEU A 131 16.84 -9.99 -5.95
CA LEU A 131 16.09 -11.19 -5.54
C LEU A 131 14.58 -10.93 -5.59
N LEU A 132 14.12 -9.81 -5.02
CA LEU A 132 12.70 -9.47 -4.96
C LEU A 132 12.12 -9.21 -6.36
N ALA A 133 12.88 -8.56 -7.25
CA ALA A 133 12.48 -8.39 -8.65
C ALA A 133 12.35 -9.74 -9.37
N MET A 134 13.35 -10.62 -9.23
CA MET A 134 13.30 -11.96 -9.82
C MET A 134 12.11 -12.77 -9.27
N LEU A 135 11.87 -12.72 -7.96
CA LEU A 135 10.76 -13.44 -7.32
C LEU A 135 9.40 -12.92 -7.78
N ARG A 136 9.25 -11.60 -7.94
CA ARG A 136 8.04 -10.99 -8.53
C ARG A 136 7.72 -11.59 -9.90
N ASP A 137 8.75 -11.79 -10.72
CA ASP A 137 8.58 -12.21 -12.11
C ASP A 137 8.49 -13.73 -12.28
N SER A 138 9.04 -14.51 -11.33
CA SER A 138 9.22 -15.96 -11.48
C SER A 138 8.39 -16.81 -10.51
N ALA A 139 8.20 -16.37 -9.27
CA ALA A 139 7.50 -17.16 -8.26
C ALA A 139 5.98 -17.13 -8.48
N LYS A 140 5.28 -18.19 -8.05
CA LYS A 140 3.81 -18.21 -8.06
C LYS A 140 3.24 -17.28 -6.98
N ALA A 141 3.87 -17.27 -5.80
CA ALA A 141 3.52 -16.41 -4.69
C ALA A 141 4.74 -16.22 -3.80
N VAL A 142 4.83 -15.05 -3.16
CA VAL A 142 5.91 -14.72 -2.23
C VAL A 142 5.31 -14.47 -0.85
N TRP A 143 5.96 -15.04 0.16
CA TRP A 143 5.64 -14.88 1.55
C TRP A 143 6.87 -14.35 2.29
N LEU A 144 6.65 -13.55 3.32
CA LEU A 144 7.71 -13.09 4.22
C LEU A 144 7.44 -13.62 5.63
N ALA A 145 8.38 -14.38 6.18
CA ALA A 145 8.29 -14.90 7.54
C ALA A 145 8.52 -13.78 8.56
N HIS A 146 7.76 -13.81 9.64
CA HIS A 146 8.07 -12.99 10.81
C HIS A 146 9.34 -13.53 11.48
N PRO A 147 10.29 -12.66 11.89
CA PRO A 147 11.57 -13.11 12.45
C PRO A 147 11.41 -13.83 13.81
N ASP A 148 10.44 -13.40 14.62
CA ASP A 148 10.31 -13.81 16.02
C ASP A 148 9.07 -14.69 16.30
N ALA A 149 8.33 -15.10 15.27
CA ALA A 149 7.08 -15.86 15.42
C ALA A 149 6.83 -16.79 14.24
N PRO A 150 6.14 -17.94 14.43
CA PRO A 150 5.88 -18.91 13.37
C PRO A 150 4.69 -18.50 12.48
N VAL A 151 4.73 -17.26 11.99
CA VAL A 151 3.73 -16.69 11.07
C VAL A 151 4.40 -16.06 9.86
N ALA A 152 3.65 -15.87 8.78
CA ALA A 152 4.12 -15.23 7.57
C ALA A 152 3.07 -14.30 6.96
N TYR A 153 3.53 -13.49 6.01
CA TYR A 153 2.74 -12.49 5.32
C TYR A 153 2.77 -12.77 3.82
N PRO A 154 1.64 -13.02 3.15
CA PRO A 154 1.59 -13.12 1.71
C PRO A 154 1.80 -11.73 1.11
N LEU A 155 2.65 -11.62 0.09
CA LEU A 155 3.07 -10.34 -0.48
C LEU A 155 2.88 -10.27 -1.98
N VAL A 156 2.34 -9.14 -2.41
CA VAL A 156 2.55 -8.62 -3.77
C VAL A 156 3.78 -7.73 -3.76
N LEU A 157 4.81 -8.13 -4.50
CA LEU A 157 6.05 -7.37 -4.61
C LEU A 157 5.93 -6.27 -5.67
N ARG A 158 6.32 -5.04 -5.32
CA ARG A 158 6.38 -3.90 -6.25
C ARG A 158 7.73 -3.21 -6.13
N ASP A 159 8.39 -2.98 -7.26
CA ASP A 159 9.49 -2.01 -7.30
C ASP A 159 8.93 -0.58 -7.34
N GLU A 160 9.79 0.42 -7.46
CA GLU A 160 9.35 1.82 -7.48
C GLU A 160 8.44 2.12 -8.69
N ASP A 161 8.72 1.54 -9.85
CA ASP A 161 7.92 1.72 -11.06
C ASP A 161 6.54 1.08 -10.93
N GLY A 162 6.48 -0.17 -10.47
CA GLY A 162 5.22 -0.85 -10.17
C GLY A 162 4.41 -0.11 -9.11
N PHE A 163 5.06 0.46 -8.10
CA PHE A 163 4.39 1.28 -7.09
C PHE A 163 3.88 2.60 -7.66
N ARG A 164 4.65 3.30 -8.52
CA ARG A 164 4.19 4.50 -9.23
C ARG A 164 2.98 4.21 -10.11
N ALA A 165 3.00 3.09 -10.84
CA ALA A 165 1.87 2.66 -11.66
C ALA A 165 0.62 2.41 -10.81
N TRP A 166 0.77 1.71 -9.68
CA TRP A 166 -0.32 1.46 -8.74
C TRP A 166 -0.91 2.74 -8.14
N LEU A 167 -0.07 3.75 -7.87
CA LEU A 167 -0.53 5.06 -7.39
C LEU A 167 -1.29 5.87 -8.45
N ALA A 168 -1.02 5.63 -9.73
CA ALA A 168 -1.68 6.32 -10.83
C ALA A 168 -3.10 5.78 -11.10
N GLU A 169 -3.43 4.60 -10.58
CA GLU A 169 -4.78 4.05 -10.66
C GLU A 169 -5.77 4.93 -9.87
N VAL A 170 -6.89 5.27 -10.50
CA VAL A 170 -7.94 6.08 -9.87
C VAL A 170 -8.81 5.18 -8.99
N ALA A 171 -8.34 4.93 -7.76
CA ALA A 171 -9.12 4.25 -6.73
C ALA A 171 -9.15 5.07 -5.42
N PRO A 172 -10.29 5.11 -4.71
CA PRO A 172 -10.35 5.70 -3.39
C PRO A 172 -9.46 4.91 -2.43
N GLY A 173 -8.74 5.61 -1.55
CA GLY A 173 -8.05 5.01 -0.42
C GLY A 173 -6.85 4.13 -0.78
N LYS A 174 -5.96 4.56 -1.68
CA LYS A 174 -4.64 3.91 -1.87
C LYS A 174 -3.81 3.99 -0.58
N LEU A 175 -3.98 3.01 0.31
CA LEU A 175 -3.43 3.02 1.66
C LEU A 175 -1.95 2.60 1.66
N ARG A 176 -1.16 3.30 2.46
CA ARG A 176 0.28 3.11 2.54
C ARG A 176 0.77 3.22 3.96
N ILE A 177 1.69 2.33 4.32
CA ILE A 177 2.52 2.43 5.52
C ILE A 177 3.90 2.86 5.03
N ILE A 178 4.23 4.14 5.15
CA ILE A 178 5.57 4.63 4.83
C ILE A 178 6.44 4.46 6.07
N GLN A 179 7.35 3.49 6.05
CA GLN A 179 8.23 3.17 7.17
C GLN A 179 9.51 4.00 7.08
N ARG A 180 9.68 4.88 8.05
CA ARG A 180 10.80 5.82 8.20
C ARG A 180 11.65 5.43 9.41
N ALA A 181 12.83 6.05 9.55
CA ALA A 181 13.70 5.83 10.71
C ALA A 181 13.06 6.28 12.04
N ASP A 182 12.20 7.30 12.00
CA ASP A 182 11.55 7.90 13.18
C ASP A 182 10.12 7.38 13.43
N GLY A 183 9.60 6.49 12.58
CA GLY A 183 8.28 5.87 12.77
C GLY A 183 7.56 5.52 11.47
N PHE A 184 6.24 5.44 11.53
CA PHE A 184 5.38 5.17 10.37
C PHE A 184 4.55 6.38 10.00
N GLU A 185 4.50 6.69 8.72
CA GLU A 185 3.51 7.58 8.14
C GLU A 185 2.42 6.76 7.46
N LEU A 186 1.19 6.91 7.95
CA LEU A 186 0.02 6.28 7.37
C LEU A 186 -0.58 7.24 6.35
N SER A 187 -0.53 6.87 5.07
CA SER A 187 -0.85 7.77 3.96
C SER A 187 -1.89 7.18 3.03
N THR A 188 -2.76 8.03 2.49
CA THR A 188 -3.85 7.68 1.58
C THR A 188 -3.83 8.60 0.36
N SER A 189 -4.64 8.34 -0.66
CA SER A 189 -4.78 9.26 -1.80
C SER A 189 -5.34 10.64 -1.43
N VAL A 190 -5.98 10.79 -0.26
CA VAL A 190 -6.52 12.09 0.22
C VAL A 190 -5.60 12.79 1.22
N GLY A 191 -4.50 12.15 1.63
CA GLY A 191 -3.51 12.71 2.55
C GLY A 191 -3.05 11.74 3.63
N LYS A 192 -2.25 12.29 4.54
CA LYS A 192 -1.65 11.59 5.68
C LYS A 192 -2.62 11.56 6.87
N LEU A 193 -2.69 10.41 7.54
CA LEU A 193 -3.38 10.25 8.82
C LEU A 193 -2.65 11.07 9.90
N PRO A 194 -3.29 12.08 10.51
CA PRO A 194 -2.64 12.92 11.50
C PRO A 194 -2.18 12.13 12.73
N GLY A 195 -0.91 12.27 13.08
CA GLY A 195 -0.31 11.72 14.30
C GLY A 195 -0.33 12.71 15.47
N PRO A 196 0.43 12.43 16.55
CA PRO A 196 0.56 13.32 17.70
C PRO A 196 1.29 14.63 17.37
N ASP A 197 2.21 14.60 16.39
CA ASP A 197 2.84 15.79 15.79
C ASP A 197 2.38 15.89 14.33
N ALA A 198 1.87 17.06 13.94
CA ALA A 198 1.41 17.33 12.58
C ALA A 198 2.53 17.22 11.54
N ASN A 199 3.78 17.50 11.94
CA ASN A 199 4.96 17.41 11.06
C ASN A 199 5.71 16.08 11.22
N GLY A 200 5.46 15.36 12.31
CA GLY A 200 6.08 14.08 12.64
C GLY A 200 5.40 12.88 11.96
N PRO A 201 5.86 11.65 12.21
CA PRO A 201 5.19 10.43 11.73
C PRO A 201 3.78 10.30 12.33
N SER A 202 2.89 9.59 11.62
CA SER A 202 1.56 9.24 12.15
C SER A 202 1.69 8.39 13.42
N VAL A 203 2.67 7.49 13.43
CA VAL A 203 3.01 6.61 14.55
C VAL A 203 4.51 6.73 14.84
N PRO A 204 4.92 7.47 15.89
CA PRO A 204 6.33 7.61 16.23
C PRO A 204 6.92 6.31 16.80
N VAL A 205 8.23 6.18 16.70
CA VAL A 205 9.00 5.17 17.43
C VAL A 205 8.82 5.39 18.94
N ARG A 206 8.58 4.30 19.69
CA ARG A 206 8.47 4.30 21.15
C ARG A 206 9.63 3.50 21.73
N GLU A 207 10.44 4.13 22.58
CA GLU A 207 11.60 3.49 23.24
C GLU A 207 12.59 2.84 22.25
N GLY A 208 12.79 3.46 21.08
CA GLY A 208 13.67 2.92 20.03
C GLY A 208 13.07 1.74 19.24
N ARG A 209 11.79 1.42 19.44
CA ARG A 209 11.09 0.32 18.75
C ARG A 209 9.85 0.79 18.00
N GLN A 210 9.46 0.01 17.00
CA GLN A 210 8.21 0.19 16.25
C GLN A 210 7.01 0.03 17.18
N ASP A 211 6.09 1.01 17.21
CA ASP A 211 4.86 0.90 18.00
C ASP A 211 3.75 0.19 17.21
N LEU A 212 3.85 -1.14 17.14
CA LEU A 212 2.95 -1.98 16.34
C LEU A 212 1.49 -1.91 16.82
N ALA A 213 1.24 -1.66 18.10
CA ALA A 213 -0.10 -1.49 18.64
C ALA A 213 -0.76 -0.21 18.09
N MET A 214 -0.03 0.91 18.12
CA MET A 214 -0.50 2.18 17.58
C MET A 214 -0.63 2.13 16.05
N LEU A 215 0.30 1.44 15.38
CA LEU A 215 0.20 1.17 13.94
C LEU A 215 -1.08 0.40 13.60
N ARG A 216 -1.34 -0.72 14.27
CA ARG A 216 -2.57 -1.53 14.09
C ARG A 216 -3.83 -0.70 14.35
N HIS A 217 -3.82 0.15 15.38
CA HIS A 217 -4.94 1.05 15.66
C HIS A 217 -5.19 2.03 14.51
N GLY A 218 -4.14 2.66 13.97
CA GLY A 218 -4.26 3.58 12.83
C GLY A 218 -4.77 2.89 11.57
N LEU A 219 -4.34 1.65 11.33
CA LEU A 219 -4.83 0.85 10.22
C LEU A 219 -6.33 0.53 10.34
N ARG A 220 -6.84 0.24 11.55
CA ARG A 220 -8.28 0.04 11.78
C ARG A 220 -9.11 1.32 11.53
N LEU A 221 -8.58 2.49 11.89
CA LEU A 221 -9.25 3.76 11.59
C LEU A 221 -9.35 4.00 10.08
N LEU A 222 -8.30 3.61 9.34
CA LEU A 222 -8.28 3.71 7.87
C LEU A 222 -9.21 2.68 7.22
N GLU A 223 -9.20 1.43 7.66
CA GLU A 223 -10.09 0.36 7.16
C GLU A 223 -11.57 0.72 7.36
N GLY A 224 -11.94 1.22 8.55
CA GLY A 224 -13.31 1.66 8.81
C GLY A 224 -13.78 2.83 7.93
N ARG A 225 -12.84 3.66 7.45
CA ARG A 225 -13.13 4.81 6.58
C ARG A 225 -13.10 4.45 5.09
N PHE A 226 -12.14 3.66 4.67
CA PHE A 226 -11.91 3.28 3.28
C PHE A 226 -12.31 1.83 3.04
N LYS A 227 -13.59 1.52 3.28
CA LYS A 227 -14.13 0.15 3.23
C LYS A 227 -14.03 -0.55 1.88
N GLN A 228 -13.72 0.19 0.82
CA GLN A 228 -13.53 -0.34 -0.54
C GLN A 228 -12.05 -0.55 -0.88
N SER A 229 -11.13 -0.18 0.01
CA SER A 229 -9.71 -0.36 -0.19
C SER A 229 -9.33 -1.76 0.28
N GLU A 230 -9.12 -2.64 -0.68
CA GLU A 230 -8.72 -4.03 -0.44
C GLU A 230 -7.19 -4.18 -0.35
N ASP A 231 -6.43 -3.15 -0.76
CA ASP A 231 -4.98 -3.17 -0.87
C ASP A 231 -4.27 -2.17 0.05
N ILE A 232 -3.14 -2.60 0.62
CA ILE A 232 -2.23 -1.73 1.37
C ILE A 232 -0.77 -2.04 1.06
N CYS A 233 0.02 -0.99 0.83
CA CYS A 233 1.46 -1.11 0.59
C CYS A 233 2.30 -0.68 1.80
N LEU A 234 3.18 -1.56 2.28
CA LEU A 234 4.32 -1.17 3.09
C LEU A 234 5.40 -0.60 2.16
N VAL A 235 5.86 0.61 2.48
CA VAL A 235 6.88 1.37 1.74
C VAL A 235 8.04 1.66 2.70
N PRO A 236 8.99 0.73 2.86
CA PRO A 236 10.16 0.93 3.70
C PRO A 236 11.13 1.94 3.10
N SER A 237 11.82 2.68 3.97
CA SER A 237 12.99 3.46 3.57
C SER A 237 14.12 2.56 3.07
N PHE A 238 15.01 3.07 2.23
CA PHE A 238 16.08 2.30 1.58
C PHE A 238 16.94 1.50 2.57
N GLY A 239 17.29 2.10 3.72
CA GLY A 239 18.12 1.47 4.76
C GLY A 239 17.37 0.54 5.72
N THR A 240 16.20 0.03 5.34
CA THR A 240 15.40 -0.83 6.22
C THR A 240 15.81 -2.30 6.08
N GLU A 241 16.03 -2.96 7.20
CA GLU A 241 16.22 -4.42 7.27
C GLU A 241 14.95 -5.16 6.89
N VAL A 242 15.08 -6.29 6.21
CA VAL A 242 13.93 -7.14 5.83
C VAL A 242 13.18 -7.63 7.09
N SER A 243 13.90 -7.91 8.18
CA SER A 243 13.30 -8.30 9.46
C SER A 243 12.45 -7.19 10.08
N GLN A 244 12.85 -5.92 9.96
CA GLN A 244 12.08 -4.78 10.45
C GLN A 244 10.83 -4.53 9.60
N ALA A 245 10.93 -4.71 8.29
CA ALA A 245 9.76 -4.69 7.41
C ALA A 245 8.77 -5.79 7.79
N ALA A 246 9.25 -7.02 7.99
CA ALA A 246 8.42 -8.16 8.42
C ALA A 246 7.68 -7.87 9.74
N ARG A 247 8.33 -7.27 10.74
CA ARG A 247 7.67 -6.87 12.00
C ARG A 247 6.55 -5.87 11.79
N ALA A 248 6.75 -4.87 10.91
CA ALA A 248 5.75 -3.86 10.60
C ALA A 248 4.48 -4.48 9.97
N LEU A 249 4.63 -5.51 9.12
CA LEU A 249 3.50 -6.20 8.49
C LEU A 249 2.58 -6.89 9.51
N GLY A 250 3.09 -7.30 10.67
CA GLY A 250 2.27 -7.88 11.75
C GLY A 250 1.21 -6.93 12.33
N ALA A 251 1.33 -5.62 12.07
CA ALA A 251 0.30 -4.64 12.44
C ALA A 251 -0.92 -4.67 11.51
N VAL A 252 -0.81 -5.27 10.33
CA VAL A 252 -1.90 -5.41 9.34
C VAL A 252 -2.92 -6.48 9.75
N TYR A 253 -2.61 -7.28 10.78
CA TYR A 253 -3.48 -8.35 11.27
C TYR A 253 -4.10 -7.98 12.63
N THR A 254 -5.38 -8.32 12.83
CA THR A 254 -6.09 -8.14 14.11
C THR A 254 -6.10 -9.38 14.99
N ALA A 255 -5.98 -10.56 14.38
CA ALA A 255 -5.85 -11.86 15.01
C ALA A 255 -5.12 -12.83 14.05
N PRO A 256 -4.80 -14.07 14.47
CA PRO A 256 -4.21 -15.07 13.57
C PRO A 256 -5.08 -15.31 12.33
N GLY A 257 -4.51 -15.16 11.13
CA GLY A 257 -5.24 -15.33 9.87
C GLY A 257 -6.34 -14.29 9.59
N GLU A 258 -6.39 -13.20 10.35
CA GLU A 258 -7.37 -12.12 10.18
C GLU A 258 -6.66 -10.83 9.72
N PRO A 259 -6.36 -10.67 8.43
CA PRO A 259 -5.81 -9.43 7.89
C PRO A 259 -6.88 -8.33 7.84
N LEU A 260 -6.45 -7.07 7.99
CA LEU A 260 -7.29 -5.88 7.81
C LEU A 260 -7.57 -5.57 6.33
N PHE A 261 -6.71 -6.04 5.44
CA PHE A 261 -6.78 -5.78 4.00
C PHE A 261 -6.48 -7.08 3.25
N ASP A 262 -7.21 -7.34 2.17
CA ASP A 262 -7.11 -8.58 1.41
C ASP A 262 -5.74 -8.74 0.72
N THR A 263 -5.16 -7.63 0.27
CA THR A 263 -3.87 -7.61 -0.43
C THR A 263 -2.84 -6.78 0.32
N LEU A 264 -1.75 -7.44 0.70
CA LEU A 264 -0.58 -6.81 1.30
C LEU A 264 0.57 -6.71 0.29
N CYS A 265 1.14 -5.52 0.22
CA CYS A 265 2.14 -5.15 -0.75
C CYS A 265 3.44 -4.77 -0.05
N LEU A 266 4.58 -5.24 -0.56
CA LEU A 266 5.90 -4.77 -0.15
C LEU A 266 6.53 -4.00 -1.32
N VAL A 267 6.75 -2.72 -1.11
CA VAL A 267 7.53 -1.89 -2.05
C VAL A 267 9.00 -2.05 -1.74
N PHE A 268 9.81 -2.36 -2.75
CA PHE A 268 11.25 -2.52 -2.61
C PHE A 268 12.00 -1.57 -3.58
N PRO A 269 13.27 -1.21 -3.28
CA PRO A 269 14.06 -0.36 -4.16
C PRO A 269 14.21 -0.98 -5.55
N THR A 270 14.07 -0.18 -6.61
CA THR A 270 14.33 -0.68 -7.96
C THR A 270 15.78 -1.15 -8.05
N PRO A 271 16.04 -2.37 -8.55
CA PRO A 271 17.40 -2.83 -8.68
C PRO A 271 18.22 -1.90 -9.58
N PRO A 272 19.50 -1.64 -9.26
CA PRO A 272 20.32 -0.76 -10.06
C PRO A 272 20.47 -1.35 -11.46
N HIS A 273 19.83 -0.72 -12.46
CA HIS A 273 20.12 -1.08 -13.85
C HIS A 273 21.62 -0.93 -14.09
N VAL A 274 22.27 -2.00 -14.52
CA VAL A 274 23.57 -1.90 -15.17
C VAL A 274 23.32 -1.02 -16.38
N ARG A 275 23.62 0.27 -16.26
CA ARG A 275 23.71 1.14 -17.43
C ARG A 275 24.70 0.45 -18.36
N ASP A 276 24.24 0.08 -19.56
CA ASP A 276 25.16 -0.20 -20.66
C ASP A 276 26.18 0.93 -20.64
N ALA A 277 27.42 0.58 -20.36
CA ALA A 277 28.54 1.51 -20.39
C ALA A 277 28.60 2.04 -21.82
N GLY A 278 28.09 3.26 -22.01
CA GLY A 278 28.30 4.05 -23.22
C GLY A 278 29.71 4.59 -23.27
#